data_AF-A0A7C5BGW8-F1
#
_entry.id   AF-A0A7C5BGW8-F1
#
_cell.length_a   1.000
_cell.length_b   1.000
_cell.length_c   1.000
_cell.angle_alpha   90.00
_cell.angle_beta   90.00
_cell.angle_gamma   90.00
#
_symmetry.space_group_name_H-M   'P 1'
#
loop_
_entity.id
_entity.type
_entity.pdbx_description
1 polymer ?
#
loop_
_entity_poly.entity_id
_entity_poly.type
_entity_poly.pdbx_seq_one_letter_code
_entity_poly.pdbx_strand_id
1 'polypeptide(L)'
;MPPEIFLKYFPFELDTQLIESTKTVYKDSGDIQVHLVYYSKKAFGDTLATFKNYLNKKIGQLLLMPPLVQFTPFMLKKDKTALNILMIFDQTGTGLKIDINYLIYS
;
A
#
# COMPACT_ATOMS: atom_id res chain seq x y z
N MET A 1 -14.14 2.53 -11.50
CA MET A 1 -13.45 3.54 -10.69
C MET A 1 -12.76 2.79 -9.55
N PRO A 2 -11.44 2.94 -9.30
CA PRO A 2 -10.86 2.37 -8.09
C PRO A 2 -11.63 2.93 -6.89
N PRO A 3 -11.97 2.12 -5.87
CA PRO A 3 -12.73 2.60 -4.72
C PRO A 3 -12.03 3.84 -4.16
N GLU A 4 -12.82 4.87 -3.85
CA GLU A 4 -12.38 6.20 -3.39
C GLU A 4 -11.48 6.18 -2.14
N ILE A 5 -11.29 4.99 -1.56
CA ILE A 5 -10.50 4.72 -0.36
C ILE A 5 -9.01 5.01 -0.59
N PHE A 6 -8.48 5.02 -1.83
CA PHE A 6 -7.01 5.04 -2.01
C PHE A 6 -6.32 6.05 -2.93
N LEU A 7 -7.00 6.90 -3.72
CA LEU A 7 -6.28 7.58 -4.82
C LEU A 7 -6.52 9.07 -5.06
N LYS A 8 -6.96 9.84 -4.06
CA LYS A 8 -6.89 11.32 -4.20
C LYS A 8 -5.88 12.01 -3.30
N TYR A 9 -5.55 11.42 -2.15
CA TYR A 9 -4.74 12.08 -1.12
C TYR A 9 -3.81 11.12 -0.39
N PHE A 10 -3.22 10.14 -1.08
CA PHE A 10 -2.07 9.45 -0.50
C PHE A 10 -0.93 10.48 -0.43
N PRO A 11 -0.39 10.81 0.75
CA PRO A 11 0.60 11.85 0.93
C PRO A 11 1.93 11.28 0.50
N PHE A 12 2.10 11.14 -0.81
CA PHE A 12 3.40 11.09 -1.43
C PHE A 12 4.02 12.49 -1.33
N GLU A 13 4.23 13.00 -0.12
CA GLU A 13 5.01 14.22 0.06
C GLU A 13 6.50 13.88 -0.18
N LEU A 14 6.86 14.15 -1.44
CA LEU A 14 8.19 14.34 -2.03
C LEU A 14 8.96 13.03 -2.33
N ASP A 15 9.28 12.85 -3.62
CA ASP A 15 10.22 11.88 -4.22
C ASP A 15 9.81 10.41 -4.32
N THR A 16 8.51 10.15 -4.44
CA THR A 16 7.99 8.81 -4.76
C THR A 16 7.50 8.72 -6.20
N GLN A 17 7.81 7.62 -6.87
CA GLN A 17 7.42 7.37 -8.27
C GLN A 17 6.58 6.10 -8.34
N LEU A 18 5.46 6.16 -9.06
CA LEU A 18 4.70 4.96 -9.45
C LEU A 18 5.53 4.21 -10.50
N ILE A 19 5.92 2.98 -10.20
CA ILE A 19 6.74 2.16 -11.11
C ILE A 19 5.94 1.00 -11.72
N GLU A 20 4.81 0.61 -11.10
CA GLU A 20 3.94 -0.44 -11.62
C GLU A 20 2.48 -0.16 -11.26
N SER A 21 1.57 -0.45 -12.20
CA SER A 21 0.12 -0.35 -12.00
C SER A 21 -0.59 -1.36 -12.89
N THR A 22 -1.21 -2.36 -12.28
CA THR A 22 -1.95 -3.41 -12.99
C THR A 22 -3.36 -3.52 -12.44
N LYS A 23 -4.32 -3.80 -13.32
CA LYS A 23 -5.72 -4.06 -12.95
C LYS A 23 -6.19 -5.34 -13.63
N THR A 24 -6.65 -6.27 -12.81
CA THR A 24 -7.19 -7.56 -13.23
C THR A 24 -8.66 -7.63 -12.83
N VAL A 25 -9.50 -8.03 -13.78
CA VAL A 25 -10.91 -8.32 -13.53
C VAL A 25 -11.10 -9.82 -13.77
N TYR A 26 -11.45 -10.54 -12.71
CA TYR A 26 -11.68 -11.98 -12.76
C TYR A 26 -13.06 -12.24 -13.34
N LYS A 27 -13.12 -12.74 -14.58
CA LYS A 27 -14.40 -12.93 -15.30
C LYS A 27 -15.35 -13.90 -14.60
N ASP A 28 -14.81 -14.90 -13.92
CA ASP A 28 -15.61 -15.98 -13.31
C ASP A 28 -16.30 -15.54 -12.03
N SER A 29 -15.65 -14.69 -11.22
CA SER A 29 -16.19 -14.20 -9.94
C SER A 29 -16.71 -12.75 -10.01
N GLY A 30 -16.32 -11.99 -11.03
CA GLY A 30 -16.54 -10.54 -11.10
C GLY A 30 -15.60 -9.73 -10.18
N ASP A 31 -14.67 -10.39 -9.47
CA ASP A 31 -13.76 -9.72 -8.55
C ASP A 31 -12.77 -8.84 -9.31
N ILE A 32 -12.32 -7.77 -8.64
CA ILE A 32 -11.35 -6.84 -9.19
C ILE A 32 -10.14 -6.82 -8.29
N GLN A 33 -8.98 -7.20 -8.83
CA GLN A 33 -7.69 -6.97 -8.20
C GLN A 33 -6.98 -5.82 -8.88
N VAL A 34 -6.29 -5.00 -8.10
CA VAL A 34 -5.33 -4.06 -8.62
C VAL A 34 -4.10 -4.06 -7.74
N HIS A 35 -2.98 -3.90 -8.42
CA HIS A 35 -1.67 -3.89 -7.84
C HIS A 35 -0.96 -2.61 -8.27
N LEU A 36 -0.41 -1.90 -7.30
CA LEU A 36 0.31 -0.65 -7.47
C LEU A 36 1.65 -0.76 -6.76
N VAL A 37 2.73 -0.35 -7.42
CA VAL A 37 4.05 -0.29 -6.80
C VAL A 37 4.61 1.10 -6.90
N TYR A 38 5.00 1.66 -5.77
CA TYR A 38 5.68 2.94 -5.65
C TYR A 38 7.10 2.75 -5.14
N TYR A 39 8.01 3.62 -5.53
CA TYR A 39 9.38 3.66 -5.03
C TYR A 39 9.74 5.06 -4.53
N SER A 40 10.29 5.15 -3.32
CA SER A 40 10.85 6.36 -2.72
C SER A 40 12.37 6.26 -2.62
N LYS A 41 13.08 7.37 -2.84
CA LYS A 41 14.53 7.50 -2.54
C LYS A 41 14.81 8.01 -1.11
N LYS A 42 13.78 8.21 -0.28
CA LYS A 42 13.93 8.72 1.08
C LYS A 42 14.30 7.63 2.07
N ALA A 43 14.97 8.06 3.15
CA ALA A 43 15.30 7.20 4.28
C ALA A 43 14.04 6.61 4.96
N PHE A 44 14.18 5.39 5.45
CA PHE A 44 13.09 4.57 5.98
C PHE A 44 12.40 5.15 7.23
N GLY A 45 13.18 5.63 8.21
CA GLY A 45 12.66 6.04 9.52
C GLY A 45 11.57 7.10 9.44
N ASP A 46 11.79 8.13 8.61
CA ASP A 46 10.86 9.24 8.43
C ASP A 46 9.62 8.83 7.63
N THR A 47 9.79 7.91 6.67
CA THR A 47 8.72 7.47 5.79
C THR A 47 7.75 6.52 6.50
N LEU A 48 8.26 5.61 7.35
CA LEU A 48 7.45 4.66 8.11
C LEU A 48 6.47 5.35 9.07
N ALA A 49 6.97 6.28 9.88
CA ALA A 49 6.17 6.96 10.89
C ALA A 49 5.08 7.83 10.24
N THR A 50 5.45 8.57 9.20
CA THR A 50 4.52 9.38 8.39
C THR A 50 3.44 8.50 7.76
N PHE A 51 3.84 7.34 7.22
CA PHE A 51 2.93 6.42 6.57
C PHE A 51 1.94 5.76 7.54
N LYS A 52 2.43 5.27 8.69
CA LYS A 52 1.58 4.74 9.76
C LYS A 52 0.55 5.76 10.22
N ASN A 53 0.99 7.01 10.44
CA ASN A 53 0.11 8.11 10.85
C ASN A 53 -0.96 8.43 9.80
N TYR A 54 -0.59 8.43 8.51
CA TYR A 54 -1.55 8.63 7.43
C TYR A 54 -2.61 7.53 7.38
N LEU A 55 -2.17 6.27 7.37
CA LEU A 55 -3.09 5.13 7.30
C LEU A 55 -4.03 5.12 8.53
N ASN A 56 -3.51 5.32 9.74
CA ASN A 56 -4.32 5.39 10.95
C ASN A 56 -5.40 6.49 10.87
N LYS A 57 -5.08 7.67 10.30
CA LYS A 57 -6.02 8.78 10.15
C LYS A 57 -7.09 8.54 9.09
N LYS A 58 -6.78 7.84 8.00
CA LYS A 58 -7.68 7.67 6.84
C LYS A 58 -8.46 6.37 6.85
N ILE A 59 -7.88 5.32 7.42
CA ILE A 59 -8.34 3.93 7.26
C ILE A 59 -8.78 3.33 8.60
N GLY A 60 -8.35 3.89 9.74
CA GLY A 60 -8.67 3.38 11.07
C GLY A 60 -7.59 2.46 11.64
N GLN A 61 -7.95 1.53 12.53
CA GLN A 61 -6.98 0.61 13.15
C GLN A 61 -6.45 -0.41 12.14
N LEU A 62 -5.20 -0.21 11.72
CA LEU A 62 -4.46 -1.21 10.96
C LEU A 62 -4.06 -2.36 11.88
N LEU A 63 -4.21 -3.59 11.40
CA LEU A 63 -3.52 -4.72 11.98
C LEU A 63 -2.05 -4.64 11.56
N LEU A 64 -1.24 -4.04 12.43
CA LEU A 64 0.21 -4.06 12.30
C LEU A 64 0.70 -5.47 12.62
N MET A 65 1.23 -6.17 11.61
CA MET A 65 2.04 -7.34 11.91
C MET A 65 3.43 -6.88 12.39
N PRO A 66 4.11 -7.66 13.23
CA PRO A 66 5.49 -7.36 13.61
C PRO A 66 6.34 -7.18 12.34
N PRO A 67 7.20 -6.14 12.28
CA PRO A 67 8.06 -5.92 11.13
C PRO A 67 8.96 -7.14 10.96
N LEU A 68 8.96 -7.71 9.75
CA LEU A 68 9.98 -8.66 9.35
C LEU A 68 11.20 -7.87 8.87
N VAL A 69 12.39 -8.47 8.97
CA VAL A 69 13.69 -7.81 8.76
C VAL A 69 13.74 -6.93 7.50
N GLN A 70 12.96 -7.24 6.47
CA GLN A 70 12.98 -6.54 5.18
C GLN A 70 11.64 -5.94 4.72
N PHE A 71 10.56 -6.11 5.49
CA PHE A 71 9.28 -5.50 5.13
C PHE A 71 8.30 -5.34 6.30
N THR A 72 7.41 -4.37 6.16
CA THR A 72 6.27 -4.17 7.08
C THR A 72 4.96 -4.34 6.31
N PRO A 73 4.18 -5.39 6.58
CA PRO A 73 2.88 -5.58 5.97
C PRO A 73 1.78 -4.84 6.75
N PHE A 74 0.82 -4.30 6.02
CA PHE A 74 -0.43 -3.77 6.55
C PHE A 74 -1.60 -4.45 5.87
N MET A 75 -2.54 -4.93 6.66
CA MET A 75 -3.77 -5.49 6.14
C MET A 75 -4.96 -4.69 6.62
N LEU A 76 -5.86 -4.41 5.68
CA LEU A 76 -7.17 -3.86 5.95
C LEU A 76 -8.20 -4.73 5.23
N LYS A 77 -9.24 -5.13 5.95
CA LYS A 77 -10.44 -5.70 5.35
C LYS A 77 -11.63 -4.85 5.77
N LYS A 78 -12.37 -4.32 4.81
CA LYS A 78 -13.59 -3.55 5.04
C LYS A 78 -14.61 -3.89 3.96
N ASP A 79 -15.79 -4.32 4.39
CA ASP A 79 -16.89 -4.72 3.50
C ASP A 79 -16.40 -5.73 2.44
N LYS A 80 -16.64 -5.43 1.17
CA LYS A 80 -16.17 -6.23 0.02
C LYS A 80 -14.74 -5.92 -0.42
N THR A 81 -13.95 -5.22 0.39
CA THR A 81 -12.59 -4.83 0.02
C THR A 81 -11.57 -5.43 0.97
N ALA A 82 -10.53 -6.04 0.40
CA ALA A 82 -9.31 -6.40 1.09
C ALA A 82 -8.15 -5.60 0.51
N LEU A 83 -7.28 -5.09 1.38
CA LEU A 83 -6.11 -4.30 1.03
C LEU A 83 -4.92 -4.85 1.80
N ASN A 84 -3.85 -5.10 1.07
CA ASN A 84 -2.55 -5.46 1.58
C ASN A 84 -1.53 -4.42 1.11
N ILE A 85 -0.72 -3.90 2.03
CA ILE A 85 0.37 -2.99 1.72
C ILE A 85 1.65 -3.58 2.27
N LEU A 86 2.64 -3.80 1.41
CA LEU A 86 3.96 -4.28 1.75
C LEU A 86 4.95 -3.16 1.51
N MET A 87 5.55 -2.65 2.57
CA MET A 87 6.72 -1.79 2.43
C MET A 87 7.98 -2.63 2.46
N ILE A 88 8.76 -2.60 1.41
CA ILE A 88 9.95 -3.42 1.18
C ILE A 88 11.17 -2.51 1.14
N PHE A 89 12.20 -2.87 1.90
CA PHE A 89 13.45 -2.09 1.97
C PHE A 89 14.40 -2.50 0.85
N ASP A 90 15.00 -1.51 0.19
CA ASP A 90 16.23 -1.79 -0.53
C ASP A 90 17.31 -2.17 0.50
N GLN A 91 18.07 -3.23 0.24
CA GLN A 91 19.13 -3.73 1.12
C GLN A 91 20.24 -2.69 1.36
N THR A 92 20.32 -1.67 0.50
CA THR A 92 21.22 -0.52 0.65
C THR A 92 20.73 0.53 1.66
N GLY A 93 19.46 0.45 2.12
CA GLY A 93 18.85 1.43 3.01
C GLY A 93 18.51 2.77 2.35
N THR A 94 18.72 2.90 1.04
CA THR A 94 18.56 4.16 0.29
C THR A 94 17.18 4.34 -0.34
N GLY A 95 16.32 3.33 -0.27
CA GLY A 95 15.00 3.39 -0.89
C GLY A 95 13.95 2.53 -0.22
N LEU A 96 12.69 2.95 -0.43
CA LEU A 96 11.49 2.30 0.06
C LEU A 96 10.59 1.93 -1.12
N LYS A 97 10.38 0.64 -1.33
CA LYS A 97 9.34 0.15 -2.24
C LYS A 97 8.04 -0.03 -1.46
N ILE A 98 6.93 0.46 -1.98
CA ILE A 98 5.60 0.31 -1.39
C ILE A 98 4.77 -0.45 -2.41
N ASP A 99 4.50 -1.72 -2.12
CA ASP A 99 3.68 -2.61 -2.93
C ASP A 99 2.28 -2.69 -2.32
N ILE A 100 1.28 -2.30 -3.11
CA ILE A 100 -0.11 -2.18 -2.68
C ILE A 100 -0.94 -3.14 -3.52
N ASN A 101 -1.62 -4.07 -2.87
CA ASN A 101 -2.57 -4.97 -3.49
C ASN A 101 -3.95 -4.71 -2.92
N TYR A 102 -4.91 -4.36 -3.76
CA TYR A 102 -6.31 -4.28 -3.36
C TYR A 102 -7.16 -5.27 -4.15
N LEU A 103 -8.10 -5.89 -3.45
CA LEU A 103 -9.05 -6.86 -3.98
C LEU A 103 -10.46 -6.43 -3.59
N ILE A 104 -11.34 -6.36 -4.58
CA ILE A 104 -12.75 -6.01 -4.43
C ILE A 104 -13.56 -7.24 -4.82
N TYR A 105 -14.29 -7.78 -3.86
CA TYR A 105 -15.19 -8.92 -4.04
C TYR A 105 -16.50 -8.46 -4.66
N SER A 106 -17.10 -9.28 -5.54
CA SER A 106 -18.39 -8.97 -6.17
C SER A 106 -19.58 -8.97 -5.22
#